data_AF-A0A3D1J4X4-F1
#
_entry.id   AF-A0A3D1J4X4-F1
#
_cell.length_a   1.000
_cell.length_b   1.000
_cell.length_c   1.000
_cell.angle_alpha   90.00
_cell.angle_beta   90.00
_cell.angle_gamma   90.00
#
_symmetry.space_group_name_H-M   'P 1'
#
loop_
_entity.id
_entity.type
_entity.pdbx_description
1 polymer ?
#
loop_
_entity_poly.entity_id
_entity_poly.type
_entity_poly.pdbx_seq_one_letter_code
_entity_poly.pdbx_strand_id
1 'polypeptide(L)'
;MPLAVPELNPGERYVGAIISADGTKRDHIILLPGELEGANWKDAMDWAKSLGGDLPNRCESALLFATLKNEFKPEWHWTNEELASDPGYAWLQVFDDGFQINCLKSYEGRARAVRR
;
A
#
# COMPACT_ATOMS: atom_id res chain seq x y z
N MET A 1 26.38 -6.87 4.45
CA MET A 1 25.77 -6.51 5.76
C MET A 1 24.29 -6.85 5.69
N PRO A 2 23.72 -7.50 6.72
CA PRO A 2 22.28 -7.68 6.83
C PRO A 2 21.60 -6.31 6.96
N LEU A 3 20.42 -6.17 6.35
CA LEU A 3 19.57 -4.99 6.50
C LEU A 3 19.08 -4.92 7.96
N ALA A 4 19.39 -3.84 8.66
CA ALA A 4 18.90 -3.62 10.01
C ALA A 4 17.40 -3.28 9.93
N VAL A 5 16.57 -4.12 10.54
CA VAL A 5 15.12 -3.86 10.59
C VAL A 5 14.86 -2.64 11.48
N PRO A 6 14.08 -1.65 11.01
CA PRO A 6 13.75 -0.48 11.80
C PRO A 6 12.88 -0.83 13.02
N GLU A 7 12.93 0.02 14.04
CA GLU A 7 12.06 -0.10 15.21
C GLU A 7 10.59 0.09 14.80
N LEU A 8 9.72 -0.74 15.40
CA LEU A 8 8.27 -0.74 15.12
C LEU A 8 7.52 -0.08 16.27
N ASN A 9 6.60 0.81 15.94
CA ASN A 9 5.64 1.37 16.88
C ASN A 9 4.56 0.31 17.22
N PRO A 10 3.87 0.45 18.36
CA PRO A 10 2.75 -0.43 18.70
C PRO A 10 1.70 -0.51 17.59
N GLY A 11 1.38 -1.73 17.17
CA GLY A 11 0.39 -1.99 16.11
C GLY A 11 0.96 -2.02 14.69
N GLU A 12 2.20 -1.57 14.47
CA GLU A 12 2.84 -1.70 13.17
C GLU A 12 3.22 -3.16 12.86
N ARG A 13 3.34 -3.48 11.57
CA ARG A 13 3.81 -4.77 11.08
C ARG A 13 4.91 -4.55 10.07
N TYR A 14 6.05 -5.19 10.29
CA TYR A 14 7.09 -5.23 9.28
C TYR A 14 6.67 -6.14 8.13
N VAL A 15 6.67 -5.62 6.91
CA VAL A 15 6.26 -6.33 5.70
C VAL A 15 7.47 -6.97 5.03
N GLY A 16 8.54 -6.20 4.89
CA GLY A 16 9.75 -6.60 4.18
C GLY A 16 10.55 -5.38 3.71
N ALA A 17 11.50 -5.61 2.80
CA ALA A 17 12.26 -4.53 2.17
C ALA A 17 12.26 -4.70 0.65
N ILE A 18 12.14 -3.59 -0.07
CA ILE A 18 12.30 -3.53 -1.52
C ILE A 18 13.65 -2.90 -1.81
N ILE A 19 14.46 -3.60 -2.61
CA ILE A 19 15.81 -3.17 -2.97
C ILE A 19 15.83 -2.92 -4.47
N SER A 20 16.33 -1.76 -4.90
CA SER A 20 16.52 -1.48 -6.32
C SER A 20 17.58 -2.40 -6.94
N ALA A 21 17.52 -2.61 -8.25
CA ALA A 21 18.44 -3.53 -8.94
C ALA A 21 19.92 -3.16 -8.79
N ASP A 22 20.23 -1.87 -8.66
CA ASP A 22 21.56 -1.32 -8.40
C ASP A 22 21.94 -1.32 -6.90
N GLY A 23 21.03 -1.72 -6.02
CA GLY A 23 21.21 -1.77 -4.57
C GLY A 23 21.25 -0.41 -3.86
N THR A 24 20.96 0.69 -4.57
CA THR A 24 21.06 2.07 -4.04
C THR A 24 19.88 2.45 -3.18
N LYS A 25 18.66 1.99 -3.51
CA LYS A 25 17.45 2.15 -2.69
C LYS A 25 17.15 0.87 -1.94
N ARG A 26 16.80 1.03 -0.67
CA ARG A 26 16.53 -0.06 0.29
C ARG A 26 15.40 0.40 1.20
N ASP A 27 14.18 0.33 0.70
CA ASP A 27 13.01 0.84 1.39
C ASP A 27 12.43 -0.26 2.28
N HIS A 28 12.31 0.01 3.58
CA HIS A 28 11.70 -0.91 4.55
C HIS A 28 10.20 -0.66 4.61
N ILE A 29 9.40 -1.61 4.13
CA ILE A 29 7.96 -1.44 4.08
C ILE A 29 7.35 -1.87 5.39
N ILE A 30 6.66 -0.94 6.05
CA ILE A 30 6.02 -1.15 7.35
C ILE A 30 4.55 -0.77 7.22
N LEU A 31 3.67 -1.72 7.51
CA LEU A 31 2.23 -1.52 7.53
C LEU A 31 1.84 -0.80 8.83
N LEU A 32 1.18 0.35 8.68
CA LEU A 32 0.63 1.11 9.79
C LEU A 32 -0.69 0.49 10.26
N PRO A 33 -1.04 0.65 11.55
CA PRO A 33 -2.34 0.20 12.06
C PRO A 33 -3.48 1.02 11.45
N GLY A 34 -4.64 0.38 11.34
CA GLY A 34 -5.87 1.00 10.84
C GLY A 34 -6.15 0.69 9.37
N GLU A 35 -7.40 0.98 9.01
CA GLU A 35 -7.98 0.80 7.67
C GLU A 35 -8.98 1.92 7.44
N LEU A 36 -9.06 2.41 6.21
CA LEU A 36 -10.15 3.27 5.76
C LEU A 36 -11.00 2.48 4.78
N GLU A 37 -12.31 2.54 4.95
CA GLU A 37 -13.28 1.87 4.10
C GLU A 37 -14.11 2.89 3.31
N GLY A 38 -14.54 2.52 2.11
CA GLY A 38 -15.50 3.31 1.35
C GLY A 38 -15.02 4.70 0.92
N ALA A 39 -13.71 4.88 0.68
CA ALA A 39 -13.13 6.18 0.36
C ALA A 39 -12.74 6.28 -1.12
N ASN A 40 -12.93 7.47 -1.69
CA ASN A 40 -12.35 7.79 -2.98
C ASN A 40 -10.82 7.88 -2.88
N TRP A 41 -10.13 7.85 -4.01
CA TRP A 41 -8.67 7.77 -4.06
C TRP A 41 -7.98 8.96 -3.37
N LYS A 42 -8.55 10.16 -3.49
CA LYS A 42 -7.99 11.37 -2.89
C LYS A 42 -8.09 11.34 -1.36
N ASP A 43 -9.26 10.96 -0.85
CA ASP A 43 -9.49 10.81 0.59
C ASP A 43 -8.62 9.70 1.19
N ALA A 44 -8.44 8.60 0.46
CA ALA A 44 -7.52 7.51 0.85
C ALA A 44 -6.06 7.98 0.95
N MET A 45 -5.58 8.76 -0.03
CA MET A 45 -4.24 9.34 -0.01
C MET A 45 -4.05 10.30 1.16
N ASP A 46 -5.04 11.16 1.44
CA ASP A 46 -4.96 12.15 2.52
C ASP A 46 -5.06 11.49 3.90
N TRP A 47 -5.89 10.46 4.04
CA TRP A 47 -5.95 9.63 5.24
C TRP A 47 -4.60 8.95 5.53
N ALA A 48 -3.97 8.32 4.53
CA ALA A 48 -2.69 7.66 4.74
C ALA A 48 -1.59 8.64 5.17
N LYS A 49 -1.58 9.85 4.59
CA LYS A 49 -0.70 10.95 5.00
C LYS A 49 -0.96 11.42 6.42
N SER A 50 -2.22 11.46 6.86
CA SER A 50 -2.58 11.83 8.23
C SER A 50 -2.01 10.87 9.28
N LEU A 51 -1.74 9.61 8.90
CA LEU A 51 -1.09 8.61 9.75
C LEU A 51 0.45 8.69 9.71
N GLY A 52 1.02 9.67 8.99
CA GLY A 52 2.46 9.76 8.76
C GLY A 52 3.00 8.75 7.75
N GLY A 53 2.11 8.13 6.96
CA GLY A 53 2.46 7.18 5.91
C GLY A 53 1.97 7.64 4.53
N ASP A 54 1.82 6.68 3.65
CA ASP A 54 1.28 6.84 2.30
C ASP A 54 0.52 5.56 1.91
N LEU A 55 -0.29 5.61 0.86
CA LEU A 55 -0.80 4.36 0.28
C LEU A 55 0.37 3.55 -0.29
N PRO A 56 0.28 2.20 -0.26
CA PRO A 56 1.29 1.38 -0.92
C PRO A 56 1.30 1.70 -2.41
N ASN A 57 2.48 1.67 -3.03
CA ASN A 57 2.55 1.58 -4.48
C ASN A 57 2.18 0.15 -4.94
N ARG A 58 2.12 -0.11 -6.24
CA ARG A 58 1.74 -1.41 -6.79
C ARG A 58 2.71 -2.52 -6.39
N CYS A 59 4.01 -2.23 -6.33
CA CYS A 59 5.01 -3.21 -5.92
C CYS A 59 4.87 -3.57 -4.43
N GLU A 60 4.66 -2.57 -3.58
CA GLU A 60 4.42 -2.72 -2.15
C GLU A 60 3.11 -3.43 -1.86
N SER A 61 2.06 -3.14 -2.62
CA SER A 61 0.76 -3.83 -2.49
C SER A 61 0.87 -5.31 -2.83
N ALA A 62 1.65 -5.65 -3.87
CA ALA A 62 1.95 -7.05 -4.19
C ALA A 62 2.74 -7.73 -3.07
N LEU A 63 3.69 -7.03 -2.46
CA LEU A 63 4.45 -7.53 -1.31
C LEU A 63 3.54 -7.75 -0.09
N LEU A 64 2.64 -6.80 0.21
CA LEU A 64 1.65 -6.91 1.28
C LEU A 64 0.75 -8.13 1.09
N PHE A 65 0.27 -8.36 -0.12
CA PHE A 65 -0.50 -9.57 -0.45
C PHE A 65 0.32 -10.85 -0.24
N ALA A 66 1.59 -10.87 -0.64
CA ALA A 66 2.42 -12.07 -0.51
C ALA A 66 2.78 -12.40 0.95
N THR A 67 2.84 -11.40 1.83
CA THR A 67 3.42 -11.53 3.18
C THR A 67 2.39 -11.42 4.31
N LEU A 68 1.40 -10.54 4.15
CA LEU A 68 0.43 -10.18 5.17
C LEU A 68 -1.02 -10.30 4.69
N LYS A 69 -1.32 -11.17 3.71
CA LYS A 69 -2.68 -11.37 3.16
C LYS A 69 -3.77 -11.44 4.25
N ASN A 70 -3.48 -12.18 5.33
CA ASN A 70 -4.44 -12.43 6.42
C ASN A 70 -4.79 -11.18 7.24
N GLU A 71 -4.02 -10.09 7.13
CA GLU A 71 -4.30 -8.81 7.78
C GLU A 71 -5.26 -7.94 6.96
N PHE A 72 -5.64 -8.36 5.75
CA PHE A 72 -6.47 -7.59 4.82
C PHE A 72 -7.82 -8.27 4.59
N LYS A 73 -8.84 -7.47 4.28
CA LYS A 73 -10.08 -8.00 3.73
C LYS A 73 -9.84 -8.52 2.31
N PRO A 74 -10.52 -9.60 1.87
CA PRO A 74 -10.40 -10.14 0.51
C PRO A 74 -11.16 -9.25 -0.50
N GLU A 75 -10.81 -7.96 -0.55
CA GLU A 75 -11.45 -6.92 -1.34
C GLU A 75 -10.38 -6.03 -2.00
N TRP A 76 -10.81 -5.05 -2.79
CA TRP A 76 -9.92 -4.10 -3.44
C TRP A 76 -9.38 -3.03 -2.47
N HIS A 77 -8.07 -2.79 -2.55
CA HIS A 77 -7.38 -1.78 -1.78
C HIS A 77 -6.61 -0.83 -2.70
N TRP A 78 -6.78 0.47 -2.49
CA TRP A 78 -6.12 1.51 -3.26
C TRP A 78 -4.59 1.45 -3.16
N THR A 79 -3.92 1.78 -4.27
CA THR A 79 -2.50 2.13 -4.27
C THR A 79 -2.31 3.63 -4.44
N ASN A 80 -1.10 4.15 -4.21
CA ASN A 80 -0.77 5.55 -4.51
C ASN A 80 -0.48 5.82 -6.00
N GLU A 81 -0.66 4.84 -6.88
CA GLU A 81 -0.30 4.96 -8.29
C GLU A 81 -1.50 5.37 -9.16
N GLU A 82 -1.35 6.51 -9.83
CA GLU A 82 -2.24 6.96 -10.90
C GLU A 82 -2.03 6.13 -12.18
N LEU A 83 -3.08 5.93 -12.97
CA LEU A 83 -2.97 5.31 -14.27
C LEU A 83 -2.36 6.30 -15.29
N ALA A 84 -1.16 5.98 -15.81
CA ALA A 84 -0.43 6.87 -16.71
C ALA A 84 -1.19 7.29 -17.99
N SER A 85 -2.09 6.44 -18.50
CA SER A 85 -2.89 6.74 -19.70
C SER A 85 -4.15 7.55 -19.42
N ASP A 86 -4.61 7.61 -18.17
CA ASP A 86 -5.83 8.33 -17.79
C ASP A 86 -5.74 8.82 -16.33
N PRO A 87 -5.56 10.13 -16.11
CA PRO A 87 -5.41 10.70 -14.76
C PRO A 87 -6.71 10.63 -13.93
N GLY A 88 -7.84 10.26 -14.53
CA GLY A 88 -9.08 9.98 -13.81
C GLY A 88 -9.07 8.65 -13.07
N TYR A 89 -8.08 7.78 -13.32
CA TYR A 89 -8.00 6.43 -12.78
C TYR A 89 -6.79 6.25 -11.87
N ALA A 90 -6.92 5.33 -10.92
CA ALA A 90 -5.84 4.89 -10.07
C ALA A 90 -5.85 3.36 -9.95
N TRP A 91 -4.71 2.80 -9.57
CA TRP A 91 -4.55 1.38 -9.36
C TRP A 91 -5.04 0.95 -7.99
N LEU A 92 -5.54 -0.28 -7.93
CA LEU A 92 -5.87 -0.98 -6.71
C LEU A 92 -5.44 -2.44 -6.84
N GLN A 93 -5.32 -3.12 -5.71
CA GLN A 93 -5.07 -4.55 -5.66
C GLN A 93 -6.22 -5.28 -4.98
N VAL A 94 -6.66 -6.37 -5.59
CA VAL A 94 -7.66 -7.29 -5.05
C VAL A 94 -6.95 -8.28 -4.13
N PHE A 95 -7.31 -8.28 -2.84
CA PHE A 95 -6.69 -9.16 -1.85
C PHE A 95 -7.33 -10.56 -1.77
N ASP A 96 -8.36 -10.85 -2.56
CA ASP A 96 -8.90 -12.21 -2.72
C ASP A 96 -7.93 -13.08 -3.55
N ASP A 97 -7.56 -12.61 -4.74
CA ASP A 97 -6.78 -13.36 -5.73
C ASP A 97 -5.43 -12.73 -6.12
N GLY A 98 -5.18 -11.48 -5.74
CA GLY A 98 -3.92 -10.77 -5.98
C GLY A 98 -3.88 -9.97 -7.28
N PHE A 99 -4.97 -9.89 -8.05
CA PHE A 99 -4.97 -9.06 -9.27
C PHE A 99 -4.80 -7.58 -8.96
N GLN A 100 -4.10 -6.88 -9.85
CA GLN A 100 -4.07 -5.43 -9.87
C GLN A 100 -4.90 -4.92 -11.03
N ILE A 101 -5.86 -4.06 -10.73
CA ILE A 101 -6.76 -3.42 -11.69
C ILE A 101 -6.75 -1.91 -11.46
N ASN A 102 -7.26 -1.16 -12.42
CA ASN A 102 -7.48 0.27 -12.27
C ASN A 102 -8.98 0.57 -12.29
N CYS A 103 -9.38 1.62 -11.57
CA CYS A 103 -10.74 2.13 -11.61
C CYS A 103 -10.75 3.65 -11.41
N LEU A 104 -11.91 4.27 -11.63
CA LEU A 104 -12.10 5.71 -11.45
C LEU A 104 -11.73 6.12 -10.03
N LYS A 105 -10.99 7.20 -9.89
CA LYS A 105 -10.61 7.76 -8.58
C LYS A 105 -11.80 8.14 -7.70
N SER A 106 -12.98 8.33 -8.27
CA SER A 106 -14.23 8.58 -7.56
C SER A 106 -14.88 7.31 -6.97
N TYR A 107 -14.38 6.12 -7.31
CA TYR A 107 -14.89 4.87 -6.77
C TYR A 107 -14.56 4.75 -5.28
N GLU A 108 -15.42 4.08 -4.53
CA GLU A 108 -15.21 3.89 -3.10
C GLU A 108 -14.44 2.59 -2.87
N GLY A 109 -13.24 2.72 -2.31
CA GLY A 109 -12.33 1.61 -2.05
C GLY A 109 -11.78 1.61 -0.64
N ARG A 110 -11.10 0.51 -0.29
CA ARG A 110 -10.40 0.39 0.98
C ARG A 110 -8.99 0.94 0.87
N ALA A 111 -8.42 1.35 1.99
CA ALA A 111 -7.07 1.84 2.05
C ALA A 111 -6.33 1.35 3.30
N ARG A 112 -5.06 1.05 3.11
CA ARG A 112 -4.09 0.72 4.16
C ARG A 112 -2.87 1.59 3.94
N ALA A 113 -2.29 2.08 5.04
CA ALA A 113 -1.16 2.98 4.99
C ALA A 113 0.15 2.25 5.29
N VAL A 114 1.21 2.62 4.58
CA VAL A 114 2.57 2.14 4.81
C VAL A 114 3.51 3.32 5.09
N ARG A 115 4.58 3.07 5.85
CA ARG A 115 5.75 3.95 5.91
C ARG A 115 6.99 3.22 5.40
N ARG A 116 7.96 4.01 4.93
CA ARG A 116 9.21 3.56 4.28
C ARG A 116 10.41 4.07 5.06
#